data_AF-A0AAD9DEB5-F1
#
_entry.id   AF-A0AAD9DEB5-F1
#
_cell.length_a   1.000
_cell.length_b   1.000
_cell.length_c   1.000
_cell.angle_alpha   90.00
_cell.angle_beta   90.00
_cell.angle_gamma   90.00
#
_symmetry.space_group_name_H-M   'P 1'
#
loop_
_entity.id
_entity.type
_entity.pdbx_description
1 polymer ?
#
loop_
_entity_poly.entity_id
_entity_poly.type
_entity_poly.pdbx_seq_one_letter_code
_entity_poly.pdbx_strand_id
1 'polypeptide(L)'
;MVHFRSPSKAHRLFLLLLLPASVAFSPAAPIHSFVSAQPTSTSTSLCSASNTAPAIPMWAQHEISITAPSRGCHLITSEVNKAIQKDIASMKIGMANLFIQHTSASLTINENADPDVRRDMEVALNKICPGQWTKDGTFHHTMEGEDDMPGHVKSSLMGVSLNIPIKNGRLALGTWQGIYLNEHRDQGGWGGGHTRRIIITLQGQS
;
A
#
# COMPACT_ATOMS: atom_id res chain seq x y z
N MET A 1 0.18 -68.67 5.12
CA MET A 1 0.77 -67.71 4.17
C MET A 1 1.31 -66.54 4.98
N VAL A 2 2.64 -66.49 5.11
CA VAL A 2 3.38 -65.53 5.94
C VAL A 2 3.54 -64.24 5.17
N HIS A 3 3.27 -63.08 5.78
CA HIS A 3 4.02 -61.85 5.47
C HIS A 3 4.17 -61.00 6.73
N PHE A 4 5.42 -60.70 7.05
CA PHE A 4 5.92 -59.88 8.15
C PHE A 4 6.59 -58.63 7.56
N ARG A 5 6.76 -57.61 8.42
CA ARG A 5 7.48 -56.31 8.27
C ARG A 5 6.57 -55.14 7.86
N SER A 6 6.65 -53.94 8.44
CA SER A 6 7.73 -53.25 9.19
C SER A 6 7.13 -52.09 10.02
N PRO A 7 7.69 -51.70 11.18
CA PRO A 7 7.42 -50.40 11.79
C PRO A 7 8.54 -49.38 11.53
N SER A 8 8.22 -48.11 11.86
CA SER A 8 9.10 -46.94 12.01
C SER A 8 9.40 -46.07 10.77
N LYS A 9 9.03 -44.78 10.89
CA LYS A 9 9.93 -43.64 10.64
C LYS A 9 9.55 -42.49 11.58
N ALA A 10 10.28 -42.39 12.68
CA ALA A 10 10.32 -41.20 13.51
C ALA A 10 10.93 -40.04 12.70
N HIS A 11 10.20 -38.94 12.54
CA HIS A 11 10.75 -37.72 11.98
C HIS A 11 11.45 -36.95 13.09
N ARG A 12 12.78 -36.90 13.01
CA ARG A 12 13.65 -36.13 13.89
C ARG A 12 13.46 -34.64 13.60
N LEU A 13 12.99 -33.91 14.61
CA LEU A 13 12.97 -32.46 14.69
C LEU A 13 14.41 -31.96 14.81
N PHE A 14 14.94 -31.28 13.78
CA PHE A 14 16.23 -30.60 13.84
C PHE A 14 15.98 -29.14 14.22
N LEU A 15 16.17 -28.81 15.50
CA LEU A 15 16.12 -27.45 16.02
C LEU A 15 17.52 -26.82 15.83
N LEU A 16 17.70 -25.97 14.82
CA LEU A 16 18.91 -25.15 14.66
C LEU A 16 18.80 -23.94 15.61
N LEU A 17 19.52 -23.99 16.74
CA LEU A 17 19.76 -22.84 17.61
C LEU A 17 20.87 -21.98 17.01
N LEU A 18 20.51 -20.82 16.44
CA LEU A 18 21.44 -19.77 16.06
C LEU A 18 21.81 -18.93 17.30
N LEU A 19 23.06 -19.06 17.74
CA LEU A 19 23.66 -18.19 18.76
C LEU A 19 24.04 -16.83 18.13
N PRO A 20 23.83 -15.69 18.81
CA PRO A 20 24.30 -14.39 18.31
C PRO A 20 25.80 -14.22 18.56
N ALA A 21 26.54 -13.88 17.49
CA ALA A 21 27.94 -13.49 17.59
C ALA A 21 28.07 -12.12 18.27
N SER A 22 28.97 -12.05 19.26
CA SER A 22 29.25 -10.86 20.05
C SER A 22 30.03 -9.78 19.29
N VAL A 23 29.78 -8.55 19.73
CA VAL A 23 30.24 -7.25 19.23
C VAL A 23 31.77 -7.08 19.37
N ALA A 24 32.41 -6.46 18.37
CA ALA A 24 33.74 -5.87 18.51
C ALA A 24 33.66 -4.36 18.26
N PHE A 25 33.90 -3.58 19.32
CA PHE A 25 33.97 -2.12 19.32
C PHE A 25 35.41 -1.70 19.00
N SER A 26 35.60 -0.86 17.99
CA SER A 26 36.94 -0.36 17.59
C SER A 26 37.28 0.93 18.35
N PRO A 27 38.51 1.13 18.85
CA PRO A 27 38.87 2.31 19.62
C PRO A 27 39.21 3.52 18.74
N ALA A 28 39.03 4.70 19.33
CA ALA A 28 39.11 6.03 18.73
C ALA A 28 40.48 6.41 18.15
N ALA A 29 40.45 7.24 17.09
CA ALA A 29 41.62 7.89 16.48
C ALA A 29 42.01 9.20 17.23
N PRO A 30 43.29 9.62 17.16
CA PRO A 30 43.83 10.68 18.02
C PRO A 30 43.50 12.10 17.53
N ILE A 31 43.45 13.01 18.51
CA ILE A 31 43.18 14.44 18.39
C ILE A 31 44.42 15.14 17.81
N HIS A 32 44.30 15.71 16.60
CA HIS A 32 45.30 16.64 16.07
C HIS A 32 45.01 18.08 16.52
N SER A 33 46.03 18.70 17.11
CA SER A 33 46.10 20.10 17.50
C SER A 33 45.85 21.05 16.31
N PHE A 34 44.83 21.91 16.43
CA PHE A 34 44.61 22.99 15.47
C PHE A 34 45.48 24.21 15.83
N VAL A 35 46.38 24.55 14.90
CA VAL A 35 47.13 25.80 14.85
C VAL A 35 46.17 26.96 14.56
N SER A 36 46.29 28.04 15.33
CA SER A 36 45.56 29.29 15.09
C SER A 36 46.11 29.97 13.82
N ALA A 37 45.30 30.00 12.76
CA ALA A 37 45.54 30.83 11.58
C ALA A 37 44.78 32.15 11.73
N GLN A 38 45.49 33.27 11.55
CA GLN A 38 44.90 34.61 11.55
C GLN A 38 43.97 34.83 10.34
N PRO A 39 42.93 35.67 10.45
CA PRO A 39 42.03 35.93 9.33
C PRO A 39 42.67 36.91 8.34
N THR A 40 43.00 36.42 7.15
CA THR A 40 43.23 37.24 5.95
C THR A 40 41.91 37.73 5.38
N SER A 41 41.88 39.00 5.00
CA SER A 41 40.74 39.72 4.41
C SER A 41 40.12 39.00 3.20
N THR A 42 38.94 38.42 3.39
CA THR A 42 38.11 37.92 2.29
C THR A 42 37.08 38.95 1.88
N SER A 43 37.19 39.37 0.61
CA SER A 43 36.17 40.05 -0.19
C SER A 43 34.77 39.49 0.09
N THR A 44 33.88 40.35 0.58
CA THR A 44 32.44 40.07 0.67
C THR A 44 31.85 40.01 -0.74
N SER A 45 31.89 38.82 -1.34
CA SER A 45 30.95 38.46 -2.41
C SER A 45 29.55 38.43 -1.80
N LEU A 46 28.72 39.40 -2.15
CA LEU A 46 27.29 39.42 -1.87
C LEU A 46 26.65 38.25 -2.62
N CYS A 47 26.55 37.09 -1.97
CA CYS A 47 25.66 36.03 -2.41
C CYS A 47 24.24 36.61 -2.46
N SER A 48 23.70 36.74 -3.66
CA SER A 48 22.28 37.03 -3.88
C SER A 48 21.47 35.88 -3.29
N ALA A 49 20.96 36.08 -2.07
CA ALA A 49 20.02 35.18 -1.46
C ALA A 49 18.79 35.08 -2.38
N SER A 50 18.60 33.92 -3.00
CA SER A 50 17.40 33.62 -3.77
C SER A 50 16.21 33.75 -2.84
N ASN A 51 15.39 34.77 -3.07
CA ASN A 51 14.20 35.10 -2.30
C ASN A 51 13.07 34.12 -2.66
N THR A 52 13.27 32.82 -2.41
CA THR A 52 12.19 31.83 -2.49
C THR A 52 11.42 31.92 -1.19
N ALA A 53 10.22 32.51 -1.24
CA ALA A 53 9.27 32.48 -0.13
C ALA A 53 9.14 31.03 0.40
N PRO A 54 9.06 30.83 1.73
CA PRO A 54 8.95 29.50 2.30
C PRO A 54 7.71 28.79 1.73
N ALA A 55 7.88 27.56 1.27
CA ALA A 55 6.80 26.79 0.68
C ALA A 55 5.72 26.52 1.75
N ILE A 56 4.51 27.03 1.52
CA ILE A 56 3.39 26.87 2.44
C ILE A 56 2.82 25.45 2.25
N PRO A 57 2.66 24.65 3.32
CA PRO A 57 2.04 23.34 3.22
C PRO A 57 0.57 23.50 2.78
N MET A 58 0.22 22.81 1.70
CA MET A 58 -1.12 22.78 1.12
C MET A 58 -1.79 21.46 1.48
N TRP A 59 -3.04 21.55 1.94
CA TRP A 59 -3.90 20.41 2.25
C TRP A 59 -5.18 20.50 1.42
N ALA A 60 -5.61 19.36 0.88
CA ALA A 60 -6.92 19.21 0.25
C ALA A 60 -7.48 17.84 0.60
N GLN A 61 -8.80 17.74 0.75
CA GLN A 61 -9.47 16.47 0.98
C GLN A 61 -10.69 16.36 0.08
N HIS A 62 -10.82 15.19 -0.56
CA HIS A 62 -11.91 14.86 -1.45
C HIS A 62 -12.57 13.58 -0.96
N GLU A 63 -13.89 13.53 -1.03
CA GLU A 63 -14.66 12.29 -0.90
C GLU A 63 -15.22 11.94 -2.28
N ILE A 64 -14.96 10.70 -2.72
CA ILE A 64 -15.53 10.18 -3.96
C ILE A 64 -16.26 8.87 -3.72
N SER A 65 -17.27 8.63 -4.54
CA SER A 65 -17.99 7.35 -4.61
C SER A 65 -17.72 6.70 -5.97
N ILE A 66 -17.25 5.46 -5.95
CA ILE A 66 -16.97 4.66 -7.14
C ILE A 66 -17.83 3.41 -7.08
N THR A 67 -18.62 3.16 -8.13
CA THR A 67 -19.40 1.94 -8.26
C THR A 67 -18.62 0.91 -9.06
N ALA A 68 -18.19 -0.17 -8.42
CA ALA A 68 -17.67 -1.32 -9.13
C ALA A 68 -18.83 -2.04 -9.87
N PRO A 69 -18.64 -2.53 -11.09
CA PRO A 69 -19.72 -3.20 -11.83
C PRO A 69 -20.07 -4.59 -11.30
N SER A 70 -19.13 -5.24 -10.61
CA SER A 70 -19.25 -6.59 -10.06
C SER A 70 -18.09 -6.90 -9.11
N ARG A 71 -18.10 -8.07 -8.47
CA ARG A 71 -16.91 -8.62 -7.80
C ARG A 71 -15.71 -8.65 -8.75
N GLY A 72 -14.55 -8.21 -8.26
CA GLY A 72 -13.30 -8.24 -9.02
C GLY A 72 -12.38 -7.06 -8.76
N CYS A 73 -11.29 -7.02 -9.52
CA CYS A 73 -10.29 -5.95 -9.50
C CYS A 73 -10.60 -4.91 -10.58
N HIS A 74 -10.81 -3.64 -10.20
CA HIS A 74 -11.23 -2.57 -11.10
C HIS A 74 -10.21 -1.44 -11.12
N LEU A 75 -9.77 -1.03 -12.30
CA LEU A 75 -8.86 0.11 -12.45
C LEU A 75 -9.63 1.42 -12.25
N ILE A 76 -9.24 2.23 -11.26
CA ILE A 76 -9.93 3.47 -10.86
C ILE A 76 -9.03 4.71 -10.96
N THR A 77 -7.92 4.61 -11.68
CA THR A 77 -6.88 5.66 -11.73
C THR A 77 -7.42 6.95 -12.35
N SER A 78 -8.28 6.84 -13.37
CA SER A 78 -8.93 7.98 -14.03
C SER A 78 -9.84 8.75 -13.09
N GLU A 79 -10.63 8.03 -12.29
CA GLU A 79 -11.61 8.55 -11.35
C GLU A 79 -10.90 9.33 -10.24
N VAL A 80 -9.83 8.74 -9.69
CA VAL A 80 -8.97 9.40 -8.69
C VAL A 80 -8.33 10.66 -9.27
N ASN A 81 -7.68 10.56 -10.44
CA ASN A 81 -7.01 11.70 -11.06
C ASN A 81 -7.99 12.85 -11.36
N LYS A 82 -9.19 12.52 -11.87
CA LYS A 82 -10.26 13.50 -12.12
C LYS A 82 -10.70 14.20 -10.85
N ALA A 83 -10.85 13.46 -9.74
CA ALA A 83 -11.30 14.01 -8.47
C ALA A 83 -10.32 15.03 -7.88
N ILE A 84 -9.02 14.80 -8.04
CA ILE A 84 -7.97 15.61 -7.42
C ILE A 84 -7.32 16.63 -8.37
N GLN A 85 -7.70 16.63 -9.65
CA GLN A 85 -6.98 17.33 -10.73
C GLN A 85 -6.68 18.80 -10.41
N LYS A 86 -7.64 19.51 -9.80
CA LYS A 86 -7.51 20.93 -9.49
C LYS A 86 -6.47 21.20 -8.41
N ASP A 87 -6.52 20.45 -7.31
CA ASP A 87 -5.71 20.69 -6.13
C ASP A 87 -4.31 20.09 -6.23
N ILE A 88 -4.17 18.96 -6.93
CA ILE A 88 -2.86 18.35 -7.16
C ILE A 88 -1.99 19.20 -8.10
N ALA A 89 -2.58 19.95 -9.04
CA ALA A 89 -1.86 20.65 -10.11
C ALA A 89 -0.81 21.67 -9.59
N SER A 90 -1.05 22.27 -8.43
CA SER A 90 -0.13 23.23 -7.81
C SER A 90 0.94 22.57 -6.93
N MET A 91 0.82 21.27 -6.63
CA MET A 91 1.75 20.55 -5.74
C MET A 91 2.98 20.03 -6.50
N LYS A 92 4.16 20.60 -6.23
CA LYS A 92 5.44 20.10 -6.75
C LYS A 92 5.90 18.82 -6.06
N ILE A 93 5.71 18.73 -4.74
CA ILE A 93 6.08 17.57 -3.93
C ILE A 93 5.02 17.35 -2.85
N GLY A 94 4.69 16.11 -2.56
CA GLY A 94 3.70 15.79 -1.54
C GLY A 94 3.37 14.32 -1.45
N MET A 95 2.29 14.02 -0.75
CA MET A 95 1.71 12.70 -0.59
C MET A 95 0.20 12.78 -0.81
N ALA A 96 -0.35 11.76 -1.48
CA ALA A 96 -1.77 11.50 -1.59
C ALA A 96 -2.10 10.24 -0.81
N ASN A 97 -2.85 10.38 0.28
CA ASN A 97 -3.44 9.25 0.96
C ASN A 97 -4.82 8.96 0.37
N LEU A 98 -5.06 7.71 -0.04
CA LEU A 98 -6.37 7.21 -0.42
C LEU A 98 -6.80 6.23 0.67
N PHE A 99 -8.01 6.40 1.20
CA PHE A 99 -8.57 5.54 2.24
C PHE A 99 -9.99 5.11 1.87
N ILE A 100 -10.21 3.81 1.68
CA ILE A 100 -11.55 3.27 1.42
C ILE A 100 -12.29 3.06 2.74
N GLN A 101 -13.50 3.59 2.86
CA GLN A 101 -14.34 3.47 4.07
C GLN A 101 -15.20 2.20 4.03
N HIS A 102 -14.60 1.05 3.73
CA HIS A 102 -15.29 -0.23 3.56
C HIS A 102 -14.41 -1.37 4.09
N THR A 103 -15.03 -2.37 4.72
CA THR A 103 -14.33 -3.50 5.37
C THR A 103 -14.29 -4.76 4.51
N SER A 104 -15.06 -4.82 3.42
CA SER A 104 -15.13 -5.94 2.49
C SER A 104 -14.68 -5.57 1.07
N ALA A 105 -13.99 -4.44 0.92
CA ALA A 105 -13.36 -3.98 -0.30
C ALA A 105 -11.97 -3.43 0.04
N SER A 106 -11.09 -3.31 -0.94
CA SER A 106 -9.71 -2.86 -0.71
C SER A 106 -9.17 -2.00 -1.83
N LEU A 107 -8.05 -1.34 -1.56
CA LEU A 107 -7.28 -0.59 -2.54
C LEU A 107 -5.92 -1.25 -2.73
N THR A 108 -5.45 -1.32 -3.98
CA THR A 108 -4.09 -1.78 -4.28
C THR A 108 -3.50 -1.02 -5.47
N ILE A 109 -2.20 -1.19 -5.71
CA ILE A 109 -1.52 -0.68 -6.90
C ILE A 109 -0.97 -1.88 -7.67
N ASN A 110 -1.36 -2.02 -8.93
CA ASN A 110 -0.89 -3.11 -9.78
C ASN A 110 -0.82 -2.68 -11.25
N GLU A 111 -0.55 -3.60 -12.17
CA GLU A 111 -0.38 -3.34 -13.59
C GLU A 111 -1.60 -2.65 -14.22
N ASN A 112 -1.45 -1.58 -14.99
CA ASN A 112 -2.58 -0.86 -15.60
C ASN A 112 -2.81 -1.18 -17.10
N ALA A 113 -1.98 -2.05 -17.70
CA ALA A 113 -1.96 -2.29 -19.13
C ALA A 113 -2.77 -3.52 -19.55
N ASP A 114 -2.43 -4.70 -19.04
CA ASP A 114 -3.10 -5.93 -19.42
C ASP A 114 -4.39 -6.18 -18.58
N PRO A 115 -5.58 -6.25 -19.19
CA PRO A 115 -6.81 -6.59 -18.47
C PRO A 115 -6.79 -7.99 -17.83
N ASP A 116 -5.99 -8.93 -18.34
CA ASP A 116 -5.91 -10.29 -17.77
C ASP A 116 -5.27 -10.29 -16.37
N VAL A 117 -4.40 -9.31 -16.04
CA VAL A 117 -3.87 -9.15 -14.67
C VAL A 117 -5.02 -8.95 -13.66
N ARG A 118 -6.05 -8.18 -14.02
CA ARG A 118 -7.22 -7.98 -13.14
C ARG A 118 -8.03 -9.26 -12.96
N ARG A 119 -8.16 -10.06 -14.01
CA ARG A 119 -8.84 -11.35 -13.97
C ARG A 119 -8.07 -12.35 -13.10
N ASP A 120 -6.77 -12.45 -13.30
CA ASP A 120 -5.90 -13.40 -12.59
C ASP A 120 -5.76 -13.03 -11.11
N MET A 121 -5.70 -11.73 -10.78
CA MET A 121 -5.75 -11.27 -9.39
C MET A 121 -7.03 -11.71 -8.70
N GLU A 122 -8.20 -11.58 -9.34
CA GLU A 122 -9.47 -12.06 -8.79
C GLU A 122 -9.47 -13.59 -8.59
N VAL A 123 -8.93 -14.34 -9.56
CA VAL A 123 -8.76 -15.80 -9.43
C VAL A 123 -7.84 -16.14 -8.26
N ALA A 124 -6.72 -15.45 -8.10
CA ALA A 124 -5.76 -15.68 -7.03
C ALA A 124 -6.38 -15.37 -5.66
N LEU A 125 -7.07 -14.24 -5.51
CA LEU A 125 -7.75 -13.86 -4.27
C LEU A 125 -8.79 -14.91 -3.85
N ASN A 126 -9.57 -15.45 -4.80
CA ASN A 126 -10.54 -16.52 -4.52
C ASN A 126 -9.92 -17.88 -4.19
N LYS A 127 -8.64 -18.10 -4.53
CA LYS A 127 -7.89 -19.28 -4.07
C LYS A 127 -7.27 -19.07 -2.69
N ILE A 128 -6.83 -17.84 -2.38
CA ILE A 128 -6.23 -17.47 -1.09
C ILE A 128 -7.27 -17.50 0.03
N CYS A 129 -8.46 -16.96 -0.22
CA CYS A 129 -9.58 -17.02 0.71
C CYS A 129 -10.87 -17.36 -0.05
N PRO A 130 -11.14 -18.67 -0.25
CA PRO A 130 -12.31 -19.15 -0.97
C PRO A 130 -13.61 -18.94 -0.18
N GLY A 131 -14.70 -18.63 -0.89
CA GLY A 131 -16.05 -18.59 -0.30
C GLY A 131 -16.52 -19.93 0.26
N GLN A 132 -15.95 -21.04 -0.22
CA GLN A 132 -16.25 -22.38 0.28
C GLN A 132 -15.94 -22.55 1.78
N TRP A 133 -15.01 -21.78 2.33
CA TRP A 133 -14.69 -21.76 3.78
C TRP A 133 -15.87 -21.30 4.64
N THR A 134 -16.82 -20.56 4.07
CA THR A 134 -18.08 -20.22 4.74
C THR A 134 -18.98 -21.46 4.86
N LYS A 135 -18.99 -22.35 3.86
CA LYS A 135 -19.86 -23.54 3.82
C LYS A 135 -19.33 -24.73 4.62
N ASP A 136 -18.02 -24.90 4.69
CA ASP A 136 -17.39 -26.02 5.39
C ASP A 136 -17.26 -25.80 6.91
N GLY A 137 -17.73 -24.66 7.42
CA GLY A 137 -17.71 -24.31 8.84
C GLY A 137 -16.41 -23.68 9.32
N THR A 138 -15.47 -23.37 8.42
CA THR A 138 -14.22 -22.66 8.78
C THR A 138 -14.52 -21.28 9.35
N PHE A 139 -15.50 -20.56 8.79
CA PHE A 139 -15.92 -19.25 9.28
C PHE A 139 -17.19 -19.31 10.12
N HIS A 140 -17.23 -18.53 11.20
CA HIS A 140 -18.41 -18.34 12.05
C HIS A 140 -19.28 -17.15 11.62
N HIS A 141 -18.68 -16.15 10.95
CA HIS A 141 -19.39 -14.98 10.44
C HIS A 141 -19.95 -15.31 9.05
N THR A 142 -21.20 -15.79 9.00
CA THR A 142 -21.80 -16.35 7.77
C THR A 142 -23.17 -15.76 7.42
N MET A 143 -23.63 -14.76 8.18
CA MET A 143 -25.01 -14.27 8.08
C MET A 143 -25.26 -13.38 6.86
N GLU A 144 -24.24 -12.77 6.25
CA GLU A 144 -24.38 -11.82 5.15
C GLU A 144 -23.94 -12.39 3.78
N GLY A 145 -23.81 -13.72 3.67
CA GLY A 145 -23.50 -14.40 2.42
C GLY A 145 -22.16 -15.15 2.45
N GLU A 146 -21.93 -15.96 1.41
CA GLU A 146 -20.75 -16.83 1.32
C GLU A 146 -19.44 -16.06 1.13
N ASP A 147 -19.53 -14.87 0.55
CA ASP A 147 -18.45 -13.98 0.16
C ASP A 147 -18.13 -12.90 1.21
N ASP A 148 -18.92 -12.82 2.27
CA ASP A 148 -18.84 -11.82 3.32
C ASP A 148 -17.53 -11.89 4.11
N MET A 149 -17.37 -12.93 4.93
CA MET A 149 -16.14 -13.14 5.70
C MET A 149 -14.90 -13.29 4.82
N PRO A 150 -14.92 -14.00 3.66
CA PRO A 150 -13.80 -13.95 2.72
C PRO A 150 -13.46 -12.54 2.26
N GLY A 151 -14.45 -11.69 2.00
CA GLY A 151 -14.25 -10.29 1.64
C GLY A 151 -13.55 -9.49 2.74
N HIS A 152 -13.90 -9.72 4.00
CA HIS A 152 -13.19 -9.15 5.15
C HIS A 152 -11.74 -9.60 5.24
N VAL A 153 -11.46 -10.89 5.03
CA VAL A 153 -10.09 -11.44 5.03
C VAL A 153 -9.28 -10.82 3.90
N LYS A 154 -9.80 -10.85 2.66
CA LYS A 154 -9.12 -10.27 1.49
C LYS A 154 -8.88 -8.77 1.65
N SER A 155 -9.85 -8.03 2.19
CA SER A 155 -9.69 -6.60 2.50
C SER A 155 -8.55 -6.36 3.49
N SER A 156 -8.51 -7.16 4.56
CA SER A 156 -7.47 -7.06 5.60
C SER A 156 -6.07 -7.41 5.07
N LEU A 157 -5.97 -8.36 4.14
CA LEU A 157 -4.71 -8.76 3.51
C LEU A 157 -4.20 -7.73 2.49
N MET A 158 -5.10 -7.16 1.69
CA MET A 158 -4.74 -6.20 0.63
C MET A 158 -4.55 -4.79 1.17
N GLY A 159 -5.33 -4.40 2.19
CA GLY A 159 -5.30 -3.10 2.82
C GLY A 159 -6.40 -2.15 2.32
N VAL A 160 -6.76 -1.21 3.20
CA VAL A 160 -7.78 -0.18 2.95
C VAL A 160 -7.19 1.18 2.61
N SER A 161 -5.85 1.30 2.55
CA SER A 161 -5.21 2.58 2.32
C SER A 161 -3.99 2.48 1.40
N LEU A 162 -3.85 3.49 0.55
CA LEU A 162 -2.67 3.72 -0.28
C LEU A 162 -2.06 5.06 0.11
N ASN A 163 -0.74 5.13 0.10
CA ASN A 163 0.00 6.37 0.27
C ASN A 163 0.91 6.57 -0.94
N ILE A 164 0.56 7.52 -1.81
CA ILE A 164 1.14 7.68 -3.15
C ILE A 164 1.90 9.00 -3.20
N PRO A 165 3.19 9.03 -3.56
CA PRO A 165 3.92 10.29 -3.69
C PRO A 165 3.33 11.18 -4.78
N ILE A 166 3.40 12.50 -4.58
CA ILE A 166 3.04 13.52 -5.56
C ILE A 166 4.34 14.13 -6.09
N LYS A 167 4.44 14.28 -7.41
CA LYS A 167 5.58 14.93 -8.07
C LYS A 167 5.11 15.75 -9.26
N ASN A 168 5.35 17.06 -9.23
CA ASN A 168 5.06 18.00 -10.32
C ASN A 168 3.60 17.91 -10.81
N GLY A 169 2.65 18.07 -9.91
CA GLY A 169 1.24 18.17 -10.27
C GLY A 169 0.54 16.84 -10.55
N ARG A 170 1.16 15.70 -10.23
CA ARG A 170 0.63 14.36 -10.52
C ARG A 170 1.00 13.34 -9.45
N LEU A 171 0.19 12.29 -9.36
CA LEU A 171 0.56 11.07 -8.64
C LEU A 171 1.79 10.46 -9.32
N ALA A 172 2.82 10.19 -8.54
CA ALA A 172 4.11 9.66 -9.00
C ALA A 172 4.07 8.13 -9.12
N LEU A 173 3.05 7.61 -9.82
CA LEU A 173 2.94 6.20 -10.17
C LEU A 173 3.99 5.84 -11.24
N GLY A 174 4.51 4.62 -11.20
CA GLY A 174 5.31 4.05 -12.29
C GLY A 174 4.48 3.86 -13.57
N THR A 175 5.15 3.69 -14.71
CA THR A 175 4.50 3.54 -16.04
C THR A 175 3.37 2.51 -16.04
N TRP A 176 3.64 1.36 -15.41
CA TRP A 176 2.70 0.25 -15.34
C TRP A 176 1.81 0.28 -14.10
N GLN A 177 1.94 1.25 -13.20
CA GLN A 177 1.17 1.26 -11.96
C GLN A 177 -0.17 1.96 -12.15
N GLY A 178 -1.24 1.27 -11.76
CA GLY A 178 -2.60 1.78 -11.66
C GLY A 178 -3.19 1.51 -10.30
N ILE A 179 -4.07 2.42 -9.87
CA ILE A 179 -4.84 2.31 -8.63
C ILE A 179 -6.05 1.42 -8.89
N TYR A 180 -6.20 0.40 -8.07
CA TYR A 180 -7.26 -0.59 -8.16
C TYR A 180 -8.24 -0.44 -6.98
N LEU A 181 -9.53 -0.56 -7.28
CA LEU A 181 -10.58 -0.91 -6.32
C LEU A 181 -10.86 -2.40 -6.46
N ASN A 182 -10.59 -3.19 -5.42
CA ASN A 182 -10.97 -4.59 -5.40
C ASN A 182 -12.28 -4.74 -4.64
N GLU A 183 -13.34 -5.07 -5.36
CA GLU A 183 -14.65 -5.44 -4.82
C GLU A 183 -14.65 -6.93 -4.53
N HIS A 184 -14.73 -7.31 -3.25
CA HIS A 184 -14.66 -8.73 -2.87
C HIS A 184 -16.03 -9.40 -2.76
N ARG A 185 -17.12 -8.63 -2.88
CA ARG A 185 -18.49 -9.12 -2.73
C ARG A 185 -19.20 -9.27 -4.08
N ASP A 186 -19.91 -10.38 -4.25
CA ASP A 186 -20.85 -10.65 -5.35
C ASP A 186 -22.06 -9.72 -5.28
N GLN A 187 -22.55 -9.45 -4.08
CA GLN A 187 -23.60 -8.47 -3.81
C GLN A 187 -23.05 -7.38 -2.90
N GLY A 188 -23.23 -6.12 -3.28
CA GLY A 188 -22.63 -5.02 -2.54
C GLY A 188 -23.34 -4.78 -1.20
N GLY A 189 -22.83 -5.42 -0.14
CA GLY A 189 -23.20 -5.19 1.27
C GLY A 189 -24.70 -5.03 1.57
N TRP A 190 -25.00 -4.49 2.75
CA TRP A 190 -26.38 -4.18 3.14
C TRP A 190 -26.91 -3.01 2.30
N GLY A 191 -27.78 -3.30 1.33
CA GLY A 191 -28.31 -2.30 0.38
C GLY A 191 -28.06 -2.63 -1.11
N GLY A 192 -27.35 -3.71 -1.44
CA GLY A 192 -27.31 -4.31 -2.77
C GLY A 192 -26.49 -3.55 -3.83
N GLY A 193 -25.54 -2.70 -3.43
CA GLY A 193 -24.78 -1.85 -4.36
C GLY A 193 -23.28 -1.91 -4.12
N HIS A 194 -22.49 -2.04 -5.18
CA HIS A 194 -21.01 -2.02 -5.16
C HIS A 194 -20.42 -0.60 -5.13
N THR A 195 -21.14 0.35 -4.54
CA THR A 195 -20.68 1.73 -4.43
C THR A 195 -19.78 1.88 -3.21
N ARG A 196 -18.51 2.21 -3.47
CA ARG A 196 -17.45 2.34 -2.47
C ARG A 196 -17.02 3.78 -2.33
N ARG A 197 -16.85 4.19 -1.08
CA ARG A 197 -16.50 5.55 -0.68
C ARG A 197 -15.02 5.62 -0.37
N ILE A 198 -14.33 6.57 -0.97
CA ILE A 198 -12.88 6.77 -0.82
C ILE A 198 -12.63 8.21 -0.40
N ILE A 199 -11.91 8.39 0.70
CA ILE A 199 -11.36 9.68 1.11
C ILE A 199 -9.97 9.82 0.50
N ILE A 200 -9.74 10.91 -0.21
CA ILE A 200 -8.45 11.25 -0.79
C ILE A 200 -7.94 12.50 -0.10
N THR A 201 -6.85 12.37 0.67
CA THR A 201 -6.20 13.49 1.34
C THR A 201 -4.88 13.80 0.66
N LEU A 202 -4.74 15.01 0.14
CA LEU A 202 -3.51 15.53 -0.42
C LEU A 202 -2.81 16.40 0.61
N GLN A 203 -1.50 16.22 0.73
CA GLN A 203 -0.62 17.07 1.52
C GLN A 203 0.64 17.35 0.70
N GLY A 204 1.00 18.60 0.50
CA GLY A 204 2.19 18.92 -0.28
C GLY A 204 2.63 20.37 -0.21
N GLN A 205 3.56 20.72 -1.09
CA GLN A 205 4.14 22.05 -1.24
C GLN A 205 4.22 22.39 -2.73
N SER A 206 4.14 23.69 -3.06
CA SER A 206 4.18 24.23 -4.42
C SER A 206 5.57 24.54 -4.96
#